data_AF-A0A175RR89-F1
#
_entry.id   AF-A0A175RR89-F1
#
_cell.length_a   1.000
_cell.length_b   1.000
_cell.length_c   1.000
_cell.angle_alpha   90.00
_cell.angle_beta   90.00
_cell.angle_gamma   90.00
#
_symmetry.space_group_name_H-M   'P 1'
#
loop_
_entity.id
_entity.type
_entity.pdbx_description
1 polymer ?
#
loop_
_entity_poly.entity_id
_entity_poly.type
_entity_poly.pdbx_seq_one_letter_code
_entity_poly.pdbx_strand_id
1 'polypeptide(L)'
;MSSACLIGLLSPLLGRGLLALSSSLFAENGAIESAQAWLLVAAAGVFLIAYRRAGDARALFCVSMAALSLLALQREIPACESAFYDSGLCLHRTMKLPFAGAVFLGAGMLALLKQPRWRSFLDWRNLAWVWPVGIAALLLGLAEAAEHWMHQEMEETMEFGAYAYLLSFGLWTARAPSADARG
;
A
#
# COMPACT_ATOMS: atom_id res chain seq x y z
N MET A 1 29.39 38.03 14.17
CA MET A 1 27.96 37.81 13.82
C MET A 1 27.47 36.60 14.58
N SER A 2 26.52 36.76 15.50
CA SER A 2 26.00 35.64 16.30
C SER A 2 25.26 34.62 15.43
N SER A 3 25.38 33.34 15.76
CA SER A 3 24.71 32.23 15.06
C SER A 3 23.20 32.44 14.87
N ALA A 4 22.55 33.20 15.77
CA ALA A 4 21.15 33.59 15.68
C ALA A 4 20.84 34.48 14.45
N CYS A 5 21.74 35.40 14.04
CA CYS A 5 21.56 36.19 12.82
C CYS A 5 21.70 35.33 11.56
N LEU A 6 22.59 34.33 11.58
CA LEU A 6 22.79 33.40 10.47
C LEU A 6 21.59 32.47 10.30
N ILE A 7 21.02 31.98 11.41
CA ILE A 7 19.78 31.20 11.41
C ILE A 7 18.60 32.05 10.93
N GLY A 8 18.48 33.30 11.38
CA GLY A 8 17.42 34.22 10.93
C GLY A 8 17.51 34.63 9.46
N LEU A 9 18.72 34.71 8.89
CA LEU A 9 18.95 35.01 7.47
C LEU A 9 18.77 33.79 6.56
N LEU A 10 19.07 32.58 7.07
CA LEU A 10 18.93 31.34 6.32
C LEU A 10 17.53 30.70 6.45
N SER A 11 16.77 31.02 7.50
CA SER A 11 15.41 30.48 7.69
C SER A 11 14.44 30.73 6.53
N PRO A 12 14.45 31.88 5.81
CA PRO A 12 13.56 32.07 4.68
C PRO A 12 13.99 31.25 3.46
N LEU A 13 15.29 31.03 3.29
CA LEU A 13 15.85 30.20 2.21
C LEU A 13 15.63 28.71 2.49
N LEU A 14 15.82 28.28 3.75
CA LEU A 14 15.50 26.94 4.22
C LEU A 14 14.00 26.68 4.14
N GLY A 15 13.16 27.64 4.56
CA GLY A 15 11.70 27.54 4.47
C GLY A 15 11.22 27.46 3.02
N ARG A 16 11.76 28.30 2.12
CA ARG A 16 11.47 28.20 0.68
C ARG A 16 11.98 26.91 0.05
N GLY A 17 13.16 26.44 0.47
CA GLY A 17 13.71 25.16 0.03
C GLY A 17 12.85 23.99 0.47
N LEU A 18 12.38 23.99 1.73
CA LEU A 18 11.46 22.99 2.28
C LEU A 18 10.10 23.01 1.59
N LEU A 19 9.53 24.20 1.32
CA LEU A 19 8.27 24.36 0.57
C LEU A 19 8.40 23.92 -0.90
N ALA A 20 9.53 24.25 -1.55
CA ALA A 20 9.80 23.79 -2.91
C ALA A 20 10.01 22.27 -2.96
N LEU A 21 10.64 21.70 -1.94
CA LEU A 21 10.80 20.25 -1.82
C LEU A 21 9.46 19.56 -1.52
N SER A 22 8.65 20.11 -0.61
CA SER A 22 7.33 19.53 -0.28
C SER A 22 6.40 19.59 -1.50
N SER A 23 6.34 20.72 -2.19
CA SER A 23 5.54 20.83 -3.42
C SER A 23 6.02 19.90 -4.54
N SER A 24 7.32 19.60 -4.65
CA SER A 24 7.81 18.61 -5.63
C SER A 24 7.58 17.16 -5.20
N LEU A 25 7.50 16.89 -3.89
CA LEU A 25 7.32 15.53 -3.36
C LEU A 25 5.83 15.13 -3.29
N PHE A 26 4.96 16.10 -3.00
CA PHE A 26 3.53 15.93 -2.74
C PHE A 26 2.63 16.61 -3.79
N ALA A 27 3.18 17.08 -4.91
CA ALA A 27 2.35 17.40 -6.08
C ALA A 27 1.66 16.13 -6.60
N GLU A 28 0.52 16.28 -7.28
CA GLU A 28 -0.08 15.21 -8.09
C GLU A 28 0.99 14.68 -9.07
N ASN A 29 1.21 13.36 -9.09
CA ASN A 29 2.32 12.67 -9.78
C ASN A 29 3.71 12.96 -9.20
N GLY A 30 3.78 13.32 -7.93
CA GLY A 30 5.01 13.53 -7.19
C GLY A 30 5.82 12.25 -7.00
N ALA A 31 7.06 12.40 -6.54
CA ALA A 31 7.95 11.26 -6.29
C ALA A 31 7.39 10.28 -5.23
N ILE A 32 6.48 10.74 -4.37
CA ILE A 32 5.86 9.90 -3.33
C ILE A 32 4.93 8.84 -3.91
N GLU A 33 4.11 9.17 -4.92
CA GLU A 33 3.20 8.22 -5.57
C GLU A 33 3.96 7.06 -6.21
N SER A 34 5.10 7.36 -6.85
CA SER A 34 5.99 6.33 -7.40
C SER A 34 6.55 5.43 -6.29
N ALA A 35 6.88 5.98 -5.12
CA ALA A 35 7.37 5.20 -4.00
C ALA A 35 6.25 4.34 -3.37
N GLN A 36 5.03 4.87 -3.25
CA GLN A 36 3.84 4.14 -2.83
C GLN A 36 3.55 2.95 -3.77
N ALA A 37 3.61 3.18 -5.08
CA ALA A 37 3.45 2.13 -6.09
C ALA A 37 4.48 0.99 -5.89
N TRP A 38 5.75 1.32 -5.65
CA TRP A 38 6.77 0.32 -5.36
C TRP A 38 6.52 -0.43 -4.06
N LEU A 39 6.07 0.25 -3.01
CA LEU A 39 5.69 -0.39 -1.74
C LEU A 39 4.57 -1.41 -1.94
N LEU A 40 3.56 -1.07 -2.74
CA LEU A 40 2.42 -1.94 -3.05
C LEU A 40 2.82 -3.16 -3.87
N VAL A 41 3.65 -2.98 -4.91
CA VAL A 41 4.21 -4.10 -5.69
C VAL A 41 5.03 -5.03 -4.80
N ALA A 42 5.89 -4.47 -3.96
CA ALA A 42 6.69 -5.25 -3.02
C ALA A 42 5.82 -5.99 -2.00
N ALA A 43 4.81 -5.32 -1.43
CA ALA A 43 3.88 -5.93 -0.47
C ALA A 43 3.12 -7.10 -1.11
N ALA A 44 2.58 -6.91 -2.32
CA ALA A 44 1.91 -7.96 -3.07
C ALA A 44 2.83 -9.18 -3.31
N GLY A 45 4.07 -8.93 -3.75
CA GLY A 45 5.07 -9.99 -3.94
C GLY A 45 5.39 -10.76 -2.66
N VAL A 46 5.58 -10.05 -1.54
CA VAL A 46 5.86 -10.66 -0.25
C VAL A 46 4.70 -11.50 0.26
N PHE A 47 3.46 -11.02 0.13
CA PHE A 47 2.27 -11.82 0.48
C PHE A 47 2.14 -13.07 -0.40
N LEU A 48 2.45 -12.98 -1.70
CA LEU A 48 2.46 -14.15 -2.58
C LEU A 48 3.57 -15.15 -2.21
N ILE A 49 4.74 -14.68 -1.75
CA ILE A 49 5.79 -15.55 -1.21
C ILE A 49 5.29 -16.25 0.07
N ALA A 50 4.65 -15.51 0.98
CA ALA A 50 4.08 -16.06 2.21
C ALA A 50 2.98 -17.09 1.91
N TYR A 51 2.13 -16.83 0.90
CA TYR A 51 1.08 -17.74 0.44
C TYR A 51 1.60 -19.14 0.09
N ARG A 52 2.78 -19.23 -0.56
CA ARG A 52 3.36 -20.53 -0.95
C ARG A 52 3.52 -21.47 0.24
N ARG A 53 3.89 -20.93 1.40
CA ARG A 53 4.15 -21.66 2.66
C ARG A 53 2.92 -21.75 3.58
N ALA A 54 1.89 -20.97 3.30
CA ALA A 54 0.68 -20.91 4.10
C ALA A 54 -0.32 -22.01 3.68
N GLY A 55 -1.13 -22.44 4.65
CA GLY A 55 -2.29 -23.30 4.46
C GLY A 55 -3.56 -22.61 4.98
N ASP A 56 -4.71 -23.17 4.62
CA ASP A 56 -6.05 -22.77 5.09
C ASP A 56 -6.29 -21.24 5.08
N ALA A 57 -6.79 -20.67 6.19
CA ALA A 57 -7.17 -19.27 6.30
C ALA A 57 -6.01 -18.31 6.05
N ARG A 58 -4.78 -18.69 6.42
CA ARG A 58 -3.60 -17.85 6.20
C ARG A 58 -3.22 -17.77 4.72
N ALA A 59 -3.48 -18.82 3.94
CA ALA A 59 -3.26 -18.78 2.50
C ALA A 59 -4.23 -17.81 1.82
N LEU A 60 -5.53 -17.87 2.16
CA LEU A 60 -6.51 -16.92 1.63
C LEU A 60 -6.23 -15.49 2.08
N PHE A 61 -5.81 -15.31 3.33
CA PHE A 61 -5.40 -14.01 3.83
C PHE A 61 -4.28 -13.41 2.97
N CYS A 62 -3.19 -14.16 2.75
CA CYS A 62 -2.08 -13.70 1.91
C CYS A 62 -2.53 -13.36 0.48
N VAL A 63 -3.37 -14.20 -0.15
CA VAL A 63 -3.89 -13.93 -1.50
C VAL A 63 -4.75 -12.67 -1.52
N SER A 64 -5.60 -12.49 -0.52
CA SER A 64 -6.48 -11.32 -0.41
C SER A 64 -5.66 -10.05 -0.22
N MET A 65 -4.64 -10.07 0.65
CA MET A 65 -3.76 -8.93 0.85
C MET A 65 -2.95 -8.60 -0.40
N ALA A 66 -2.44 -9.61 -1.12
CA ALA A 66 -1.78 -9.39 -2.39
C ALA A 66 -2.72 -8.75 -3.43
N ALA A 67 -3.96 -9.21 -3.51
CA ALA A 67 -4.97 -8.65 -4.40
C ALA A 67 -5.31 -7.20 -4.03
N LEU A 68 -5.55 -6.91 -2.75
CA LEU A 68 -5.83 -5.56 -2.27
C LEU A 68 -4.67 -4.61 -2.52
N SER A 69 -3.42 -5.05 -2.34
CA SER A 69 -2.24 -4.24 -2.67
C SER A 69 -2.15 -3.92 -4.17
N LEU A 70 -2.52 -4.86 -5.05
CA LEU A 70 -2.58 -4.60 -6.50
C LEU A 70 -3.73 -3.67 -6.87
N LEU A 71 -4.89 -3.77 -6.20
CA LEU A 71 -6.01 -2.85 -6.42
C LEU A 71 -5.69 -1.44 -5.93
N ALA A 72 -5.00 -1.31 -4.79
CA ALA A 72 -4.46 -0.04 -4.31
C ALA A 72 -3.46 0.54 -5.32
N LEU A 73 -2.59 -0.29 -5.93
CA LEU A 73 -1.67 0.16 -6.97
C LEU A 73 -2.40 0.76 -8.18
N GLN A 74 -3.56 0.22 -8.53
CA GLN A 74 -4.40 0.78 -9.59
C GLN A 74 -5.03 2.13 -9.22
N ARG A 75 -5.22 2.41 -7.92
CA ARG A 75 -5.63 3.74 -7.40
C ARG A 75 -4.47 4.72 -7.59
N GLU A 76 -3.26 4.35 -7.16
CA GLU A 76 -2.05 5.19 -7.27
C GLU A 76 -1.61 5.48 -8.71
N ILE A 77 -1.89 4.59 -9.65
CA ILE A 77 -1.49 4.82 -11.04
C ILE A 77 -2.50 5.79 -11.72
N PRO A 78 -2.06 6.98 -12.17
CA PRO A 78 -2.89 7.96 -12.84
C PRO A 78 -3.41 7.45 -14.18
N ALA A 79 -4.50 8.05 -14.67
CA ALA A 79 -4.93 7.82 -16.04
C ALA A 79 -4.00 8.54 -17.02
N CYS A 80 -3.51 7.85 -18.06
CA CYS A 80 -2.63 8.46 -19.08
C CYS A 80 -3.25 9.68 -19.79
N GLU A 81 -4.58 9.73 -19.84
CA GLU A 81 -5.36 10.81 -20.47
C GLU A 81 -5.77 11.90 -19.46
N SER A 82 -5.30 11.82 -18.20
CA SER A 82 -5.62 12.80 -17.17
C SER A 82 -4.97 14.15 -17.47
N ALA A 83 -5.69 15.24 -17.24
CA ALA A 83 -5.15 16.59 -17.32
C ALA A 83 -4.05 16.87 -16.27
N PHE A 84 -3.99 16.02 -15.24
CA PHE A 84 -3.04 16.12 -14.15
C PHE A 84 -1.78 15.25 -14.35
N TYR A 85 -1.75 14.39 -15.36
CA TYR A 85 -0.60 13.52 -15.63
C TYR A 85 0.51 14.25 -16.37
N ASP A 86 1.65 14.46 -15.72
CA ASP A 86 2.83 15.10 -16.32
C ASP A 86 3.85 14.09 -16.86
N SER A 87 4.18 13.03 -16.11
CA SER A 87 5.14 11.99 -16.54
C SER A 87 5.12 10.75 -15.62
N GLY A 88 5.65 9.60 -16.07
CA GLY A 88 5.85 8.41 -15.23
C GLY A 88 5.06 7.18 -15.67
N LEU A 89 4.65 6.36 -14.70
CA LEU A 89 3.79 5.20 -14.93
C LEU A 89 2.33 5.65 -14.99
N CYS A 90 1.65 5.34 -16.08
CA CYS A 90 0.23 5.63 -16.23
C CYS A 90 -0.52 4.40 -16.77
N LEU A 91 -1.82 4.34 -16.52
CA LEU A 91 -2.70 3.29 -17.03
C LEU A 91 -3.87 3.91 -17.79
N HIS A 92 -4.16 3.44 -19.00
CA HIS A 92 -5.34 3.91 -19.73
C HIS A 92 -6.61 3.63 -18.92
N ARG A 93 -7.56 4.57 -18.90
CA ARG A 93 -8.79 4.43 -18.10
C ARG A 93 -9.57 3.16 -18.45
N THR A 94 -9.55 2.76 -19.72
CA THR A 94 -10.15 1.52 -20.23
C THR A 94 -9.50 0.25 -19.68
N MET A 95 -8.25 0.33 -19.23
CA MET A 95 -7.47 -0.81 -18.70
C MET A 95 -7.63 -0.99 -17.18
N LYS A 96 -8.14 0.02 -16.46
CA LYS A 96 -8.39 -0.07 -15.01
C LYS A 96 -9.35 -1.21 -14.66
N LEU A 97 -10.46 -1.36 -15.39
CA LEU A 97 -11.44 -2.42 -15.11
C LEU A 97 -10.91 -3.84 -15.46
N PRO A 98 -10.31 -4.09 -16.65
CA PRO A 98 -9.65 -5.36 -16.95
C PRO A 98 -8.57 -5.74 -15.94
N PHE A 99 -7.78 -4.77 -15.46
CA PHE A 99 -6.76 -5.02 -14.44
C PHE A 99 -7.39 -5.54 -13.14
N ALA A 100 -8.40 -4.84 -12.59
CA ALA A 100 -9.12 -5.30 -11.41
C ALA A 100 -9.73 -6.70 -11.61
N GLY A 101 -10.34 -6.93 -12.78
CA GLY A 101 -10.88 -8.24 -13.16
C GLY A 101 -9.81 -9.34 -13.16
N ALA A 102 -8.63 -9.08 -13.73
CA ALA A 102 -7.52 -10.02 -13.73
C ALA A 102 -6.98 -10.29 -12.32
N VAL A 103 -6.91 -9.28 -11.46
CA VAL A 103 -6.52 -9.43 -10.05
C VAL A 103 -7.50 -10.32 -9.30
N PHE A 104 -8.81 -10.08 -9.43
CA PHE A 104 -9.83 -10.92 -8.78
C PHE A 104 -9.83 -12.36 -9.31
N LEU A 105 -9.72 -12.55 -10.62
CA LEU A 105 -9.64 -13.88 -11.23
C LEU A 105 -8.40 -14.64 -10.75
N GLY A 106 -7.23 -13.99 -10.77
CA GLY A 106 -5.98 -14.57 -10.28
C GLY A 106 -6.05 -14.93 -8.80
N ALA A 107 -6.58 -14.04 -7.97
CA ALA A 107 -6.81 -14.29 -6.55
C ALA A 107 -7.76 -15.48 -6.32
N GLY A 108 -8.86 -15.54 -7.07
CA GLY A 108 -9.82 -16.66 -7.04
C GLY A 108 -9.17 -17.99 -7.43
N MET A 109 -8.37 -18.00 -8.50
CA MET A 109 -7.63 -19.21 -8.92
C MET A 109 -6.65 -19.66 -7.84
N LEU A 110 -5.85 -18.75 -7.27
CA LEU A 110 -4.92 -19.06 -6.18
C LEU A 110 -5.66 -19.58 -4.93
N ALA A 111 -6.78 -18.97 -4.57
CA ALA A 111 -7.63 -19.41 -3.47
C ALA A 111 -8.13 -20.85 -3.67
N LEU A 112 -8.58 -21.18 -4.88
CA LEU A 112 -9.06 -22.53 -5.24
C LEU A 112 -7.95 -23.59 -5.20
N LEU A 113 -6.71 -23.24 -5.58
CA LEU A 113 -5.59 -24.19 -5.58
C LEU A 113 -5.24 -24.73 -4.18
N LYS A 114 -5.49 -23.97 -3.11
CA LYS A 114 -5.21 -24.40 -1.73
C LYS A 114 -6.36 -25.13 -1.05
N GLN A 115 -7.56 -25.12 -1.65
CA GLN A 115 -8.78 -25.76 -1.10
C GLN A 115 -8.95 -25.55 0.42
N PRO A 116 -9.01 -24.29 0.88
CA PRO A 116 -8.98 -23.98 2.31
C PRO A 116 -10.22 -24.51 3.03
N ARG A 117 -10.03 -25.03 4.24
CA ARG A 117 -11.14 -25.51 5.07
C ARG A 117 -11.93 -24.32 5.63
N TRP A 118 -13.21 -24.20 5.28
CA TRP A 118 -14.08 -23.11 5.71
C TRP A 118 -14.13 -22.93 7.24
N ARG A 119 -14.04 -24.03 7.99
CA ARG A 119 -13.99 -24.02 9.46
C ARG A 119 -12.77 -23.29 10.04
N SER A 120 -11.67 -23.20 9.28
CA SER A 120 -10.46 -22.49 9.71
C SER A 120 -10.71 -20.99 9.89
N PHE A 121 -11.63 -20.39 9.13
CA PHE A 121 -11.93 -18.95 9.24
C PHE A 121 -12.64 -18.58 10.54
N LEU A 122 -13.36 -19.52 11.14
CA LEU A 122 -14.08 -19.31 12.40
C LEU A 122 -13.19 -19.54 13.63
N ASP A 123 -11.94 -19.96 13.45
CA ASP A 123 -10.98 -20.06 14.55
C ASP A 123 -10.54 -18.66 14.98
N TRP A 124 -10.81 -18.33 16.25
CA TRP A 124 -10.42 -17.06 16.85
C TRP A 124 -8.92 -16.76 16.71
N ARG A 125 -8.07 -17.79 16.68
CA ARG A 125 -6.62 -17.63 16.48
C ARG A 125 -6.29 -17.06 15.11
N ASN A 126 -7.08 -17.40 14.08
CA ASN A 126 -6.90 -16.86 12.73
C ASN A 126 -7.47 -15.44 12.64
N LEU A 127 -8.59 -15.15 13.31
CA LEU A 127 -9.15 -13.80 13.39
C LEU A 127 -8.20 -12.81 14.09
N ALA A 128 -7.62 -13.24 15.22
CA ALA A 128 -6.63 -12.48 15.98
C ALA A 128 -5.30 -12.32 15.23
N TRP A 129 -5.16 -12.86 14.02
CA TRP A 129 -4.00 -12.64 13.17
C TRP A 129 -4.23 -11.54 12.12
N VAL A 130 -5.49 -11.14 11.91
CA VAL A 130 -5.92 -10.17 10.88
C VAL A 130 -5.97 -8.75 11.42
N TRP A 131 -6.05 -8.54 12.74
CA TRP A 131 -6.15 -7.21 13.35
C TRP A 131 -5.07 -6.19 12.89
N PRO A 132 -3.82 -6.57 12.54
CA PRO A 132 -2.84 -5.61 12.04
C PRO A 132 -3.32 -4.90 10.76
N VAL A 133 -4.11 -5.58 9.92
CA VAL A 133 -4.72 -4.96 8.72
C VAL A 133 -5.68 -3.83 9.10
N GLY A 134 -6.30 -3.89 10.28
CA GLY A 134 -7.15 -2.81 10.80
C GLY A 134 -6.40 -1.50 10.96
N ILE A 135 -5.08 -1.52 11.24
CA ILE A 135 -4.26 -0.32 11.30
C ILE A 135 -4.09 0.28 9.91
N ALA A 136 -3.77 -0.53 8.90
CA ALA A 136 -3.66 -0.05 7.52
C ALA A 136 -5.01 0.51 7.02
N ALA A 137 -6.11 -0.18 7.31
CA ALA A 137 -7.45 0.29 6.96
C ALA A 137 -7.82 1.62 7.67
N LEU A 138 -7.42 1.78 8.93
CA LEU A 138 -7.60 3.03 9.66
C LEU A 138 -6.79 4.16 9.03
N LEU A 139 -5.53 3.93 8.69
CA LEU A 139 -4.67 4.93 8.06
C LEU A 139 -5.23 5.36 6.70
N LEU A 140 -5.67 4.42 5.86
CA LEU A 140 -6.29 4.72 4.57
C LEU A 140 -7.64 5.45 4.74
N GLY A 141 -8.45 5.07 5.74
CA GLY A 141 -9.70 5.79 6.03
C GLY A 141 -9.46 7.22 6.53
N LEU A 142 -8.38 7.45 7.27
CA LEU A 142 -7.96 8.80 7.66
C LEU A 142 -7.37 9.59 6.48
N ALA A 143 -6.68 8.92 5.55
CA ALA A 143 -6.19 9.54 4.32
C ALA A 143 -7.35 10.07 3.46
N GLU A 144 -8.34 9.23 3.17
CA GLU A 144 -9.56 9.63 2.45
C GLU A 144 -10.31 10.76 3.18
N ALA A 145 -10.34 10.73 4.51
CA ALA A 145 -10.93 11.82 5.29
C ALA A 145 -10.12 13.12 5.16
N ALA A 146 -8.79 13.06 5.04
CA ALA A 146 -7.95 14.24 4.83
C ALA A 146 -8.08 14.81 3.40
N GLU A 147 -8.21 13.93 2.39
CA GLU A 147 -8.54 14.31 1.01
C GLU A 147 -9.81 15.15 0.96
N HIS A 148 -10.86 14.71 1.67
CA HIS A 148 -12.12 15.45 1.76
C HIS A 148 -11.98 16.87 2.34
N TRP A 149 -10.93 17.13 3.12
CA TRP A 149 -10.64 18.43 3.74
C TRP A 149 -9.57 19.21 2.96
N MET A 150 -9.22 18.78 1.75
CA MET A 150 -8.21 19.35 0.85
C MET A 150 -6.79 19.38 1.43
N HIS A 151 -6.41 18.36 2.21
CA HIS A 151 -5.07 18.21 2.76
C HIS A 151 -4.27 17.11 2.04
N GLN A 152 -3.87 17.38 0.78
CA GLN A 152 -3.14 16.42 -0.08
C GLN A 152 -1.84 15.89 0.55
N GLU A 153 -1.02 16.76 1.16
CA GLU A 153 0.23 16.29 1.82
C GLU A 153 -0.04 15.29 2.96
N MET A 154 -1.16 15.45 3.66
CA MET A 154 -1.55 14.56 4.77
C MET A 154 -2.10 13.23 4.26
N GLU A 155 -2.93 13.27 3.22
CA GLU A 155 -3.43 12.08 2.50
C GLU A 155 -2.26 11.20 2.05
N GLU A 156 -1.37 11.75 1.23
CA GLU A 156 -0.20 11.08 0.67
C GLU A 156 0.71 10.48 1.76
N THR A 157 0.94 11.23 2.84
CA THR A 157 1.76 10.73 3.96
C THR A 157 1.10 9.55 4.67
N MET A 158 -0.22 9.59 4.85
CA MET A 158 -0.97 8.51 5.49
C MET A 158 -1.08 7.27 4.61
N GLU A 159 -1.29 7.42 3.31
CA GLU A 159 -1.27 6.33 2.34
C GLU A 159 0.11 5.67 2.27
N PHE A 160 1.19 6.46 2.13
CA PHE A 160 2.55 5.97 2.19
C PHE A 160 2.82 5.19 3.49
N GLY A 161 2.40 5.74 4.63
CA GLY A 161 2.51 5.08 5.93
C GLY A 161 1.76 3.75 5.99
N ALA A 162 0.54 3.69 5.45
CA ALA A 162 -0.26 2.48 5.36
C ALA A 162 0.42 1.41 4.48
N TYR A 163 0.98 1.80 3.34
CA TYR A 163 1.63 0.88 2.42
C TYR A 163 2.97 0.36 2.95
N ALA A 164 3.76 1.21 3.59
CA ALA A 164 4.99 0.80 4.28
C ALA A 164 4.68 -0.16 5.44
N TYR A 165 3.59 0.09 6.17
CA TYR A 165 3.10 -0.81 7.21
C TYR A 165 2.67 -2.17 6.63
N LEU A 166 1.91 -2.17 5.53
CA LEU A 166 1.49 -3.41 4.84
C LEU A 166 2.68 -4.24 4.36
N LEU A 167 3.71 -3.62 3.77
CA LEU A 167 4.93 -4.30 3.39
C LEU A 167 5.64 -4.92 4.60
N SER A 168 5.79 -4.14 5.68
CA SER A 168 6.42 -4.60 6.92
C SER A 168 5.67 -5.78 7.52
N PHE A 169 4.34 -5.71 7.52
CA PHE A 169 3.45 -6.77 7.97
C PHE A 169 3.51 -8.01 7.07
N GLY A 170 3.60 -7.83 5.75
CA GLY A 170 3.85 -8.90 4.79
C GLY A 170 5.17 -9.61 5.07
N LEU A 171 6.25 -8.86 5.33
CA LEU A 171 7.57 -9.44 5.64
C LEU A 171 7.55 -10.24 6.94
N TRP A 172 6.89 -9.72 7.97
CA TRP A 172 6.64 -10.47 9.20
C TRP A 172 5.83 -11.75 8.93
N THR A 173 4.79 -11.64 8.10
CA THR A 173 3.94 -12.76 7.70
C THR A 173 4.71 -13.83 6.94
N ALA A 174 5.64 -13.46 6.06
CA ALA A 174 6.46 -14.39 5.30
C ALA A 174 7.46 -15.18 6.16
N ARG A 175 7.83 -14.65 7.35
CA ARG A 175 8.75 -15.29 8.30
C ARG A 175 8.07 -16.31 9.20
N ALA A 176 6.75 -16.23 9.40
CA ALA A 176 6.07 -17.12 10.33
C ALA A 176 6.08 -18.59 9.82
N PRO A 177 6.21 -19.59 10.72
CA PRO A 177 6.49 -20.99 10.36
C PRO A 177 5.53 -21.58 9.32
N SER A 178 6.06 -22.50 8.49
CA SER A 178 5.30 -23.25 7.49
C SER A 178 4.27 -24.17 8.16
N ALA A 179 3.15 -24.43 7.47
CA ALA A 179 2.11 -25.37 7.94
C ALA A 179 2.66 -26.80 8.15
N ASP A 180 3.67 -27.21 7.39
CA ASP A 180 4.29 -28.53 7.46
C ASP A 180 5.16 -28.77 8.71
N ALA A 181 5.49 -27.72 9.48
CA ALA A 181 6.34 -27.85 10.66
C ALA A 181 5.58 -28.29 11.93
N ARG A 182 4.29 -28.64 11.81
CA ARG A 182 3.43 -29.10 12.93
C ARG A 182 2.84 -30.50 12.69
N GLY A 183 3.40 -31.25 11.74
CA GLY A 183 3.10 -32.66 11.49
C GLY A 183 4.05 -33.56 12.26
#